data_AF-A0A7S2PQA1-F1
#
_entry.id   AF-A0A7S2PQA1-F1
#
_cell.length_a   1.000
_cell.length_b   1.000
_cell.length_c   1.000
_cell.angle_alpha   90.00
_cell.angle_beta   90.00
_cell.angle_gamma   90.00
#
_symmetry.space_group_name_H-M   'P 1'
#
loop_
_entity.id
_entity.type
_entity.pdbx_description
1 polymer ?
#
loop_
_entity_poly.entity_id
_entity_poly.type
_entity_poly.pdbx_seq_one_letter_code
_entity_poly.pdbx_strand_id
1 'polypeptide(L)'
;DCPICLETIKHVNYRTISRLFCCGGFICRQCSDLKIDTKKMLIKCPLCRENIPHSYDYEEIRSMVLGHSNKGKAWAQTQIGMWYLGEESGSNFFAFDEEKGLQFLKQAADQRDSDALLEMALAYSEKTLKWDESKYMYYLKEAADLGHPGAQRELGLAYESSNDEKTRLHYITLAASQGDAVACYTLGAYFMCAECGLTKS
;
A
#
# COMPACT_ATOMS: atom_id res chain seq x y z
N ASP A 1 9.60 -11.62 3.27
CA ASP A 1 10.81 -11.38 4.11
C ASP A 1 11.65 -10.24 3.57
N CYS A 2 12.54 -9.69 4.38
CA CYS A 2 13.54 -8.73 3.92
C CYS A 2 14.56 -9.42 3.01
N PRO A 3 14.81 -8.95 1.78
CA PRO A 3 15.78 -9.59 0.88
C PRO A 3 17.24 -9.57 1.36
N ILE A 4 17.55 -8.79 2.40
CA ILE A 4 18.92 -8.60 2.91
C ILE A 4 19.20 -9.46 4.14
N CYS A 5 18.35 -9.38 5.17
CA CYS A 5 18.52 -10.15 6.42
C CYS A 5 17.69 -11.44 6.46
N LEU A 6 16.81 -11.66 5.49
CA LEU A 6 15.90 -12.81 5.41
C LEU A 6 14.90 -12.92 6.58
N GLU A 7 14.81 -11.89 7.42
CA GLU A 7 13.83 -11.85 8.50
C GLU A 7 12.43 -11.53 7.96
N THR A 8 11.43 -12.18 8.54
CA THR A 8 10.03 -11.93 8.23
C THR A 8 9.58 -10.58 8.76
N ILE A 9 9.13 -9.73 7.84
CA ILE A 9 8.54 -8.44 8.13
C ILE A 9 7.08 -8.70 8.48
N LYS A 10 6.77 -8.73 9.78
CA LYS A 10 5.42 -9.05 10.28
C LYS A 10 4.39 -7.96 10.03
N HIS A 11 4.83 -6.71 9.92
CA HIS A 11 3.98 -5.56 9.64
C HIS A 11 4.60 -4.83 8.45
N VAL A 12 3.87 -4.68 7.34
CA VAL A 12 4.36 -3.93 6.18
C VAL A 12 3.80 -2.51 6.25
N ASN A 13 4.62 -1.56 6.68
CA ASN A 13 4.27 -0.13 6.71
C ASN A 13 5.54 0.75 6.63
N TYR A 14 5.37 2.06 6.55
CA TYR A 14 6.48 3.02 6.42
C TYR A 14 7.49 3.00 7.60
N ARG A 15 7.12 2.44 8.76
CA ARG A 15 8.02 2.32 9.93
C ARG A 15 8.90 1.06 9.88
N THR A 16 8.47 0.05 9.14
CA THR A 16 9.04 -1.31 9.17
C THR A 16 9.75 -1.66 7.88
N ILE A 17 9.34 -1.05 6.76
CA ILE A 17 10.00 -1.18 5.47
C ILE A 17 10.50 0.17 4.97
N SER A 18 11.45 0.13 4.04
CA SER A 18 11.88 1.27 3.23
C SER A 18 11.80 0.86 1.77
N ARG A 19 10.93 1.54 1.02
CA ARG A 19 10.78 1.37 -0.44
C ARG A 19 11.90 2.11 -1.15
N LEU A 20 12.42 1.52 -2.22
CA LEU A 20 13.57 2.01 -2.96
C LEU A 20 13.13 2.49 -4.35
N PHE A 21 13.15 3.81 -4.57
CA PHE A 21 12.69 4.43 -5.82
C PHE A 21 13.51 4.06 -7.07
N CYS A 22 14.68 3.45 -6.92
CA CYS A 22 15.51 2.98 -8.03
C CYS A 22 15.08 1.62 -8.62
N CYS A 23 14.22 0.87 -7.93
CA CYS A 23 13.75 -0.43 -8.43
C CYS A 23 12.33 -0.80 -8.03
N GLY A 24 11.69 -0.04 -7.14
CA GLY A 24 10.39 -0.37 -6.55
C GLY A 24 10.45 -1.47 -5.49
N GLY A 25 11.63 -2.04 -5.23
CA GLY A 25 11.82 -3.03 -4.18
C GLY A 25 11.76 -2.41 -2.79
N PHE A 26 11.72 -3.25 -1.77
CA PHE A 26 11.74 -2.83 -0.38
C PHE A 26 12.71 -3.68 0.43
N ILE A 27 13.19 -3.10 1.53
CA ILE A 27 13.99 -3.78 2.56
C ILE A 27 13.44 -3.39 3.94
N CYS A 28 13.76 -4.16 4.99
CA CYS A 28 13.36 -3.75 6.34
C CYS A 28 14.09 -2.47 6.76
N ARG A 29 13.45 -1.69 7.64
CA ARG A 29 13.96 -0.39 8.09
C ARG A 29 15.35 -0.49 8.72
N GLN A 30 15.60 -1.53 9.51
CA GLN A 30 16.90 -1.78 10.10
C GLN A 30 18.00 -2.02 9.05
N CYS A 31 17.71 -2.77 7.98
CA CYS A 31 18.66 -2.95 6.88
C CYS A 31 18.90 -1.64 6.13
N SER A 32 17.85 -0.84 5.92
CA SER A 32 17.97 0.50 5.34
C SER A 32 18.90 1.38 6.18
N ASP A 33 18.65 1.50 7.48
CA ASP A 33 19.42 2.36 8.36
C ASP A 33 20.87 1.88 8.55
N LEU A 34 21.15 0.57 8.47
CA LEU A 34 22.51 0.05 8.60
C LEU A 34 23.32 0.08 7.30
N LYS A 35 22.66 -0.02 6.15
CA LYS A 35 23.31 -0.19 4.84
C LYS A 35 23.21 1.04 3.94
N ILE A 36 22.19 1.87 4.09
CA ILE A 36 21.99 3.09 3.29
C ILE A 36 22.46 4.34 4.05
N ASP A 37 22.80 4.22 5.35
CA ASP A 37 23.35 5.33 6.12
C ASP A 37 24.71 5.82 5.56
N THR A 38 24.68 7.10 5.22
CA THR A 38 25.71 8.02 4.74
C THR A 38 27.09 7.91 5.38
N LYS A 39 27.22 7.30 6.57
CA LYS A 39 28.52 7.06 7.22
C LYS A 39 29.32 5.89 6.65
N LYS A 40 28.70 4.97 5.88
CA LYS A 40 29.35 3.73 5.39
C LYS A 40 29.48 3.61 3.86
N MET A 41 29.34 4.70 3.11
CA MET A 41 29.60 4.75 1.64
C MET A 41 28.78 3.77 0.78
N LEU A 42 27.59 3.34 1.21
CA LEU A 42 26.69 2.54 0.38
C LEU A 42 25.51 3.41 -0.09
N ILE A 43 25.78 4.26 -1.09
CA ILE A 43 24.76 5.04 -1.82
C ILE A 43 24.11 4.18 -2.92
N LYS A 44 24.55 2.94 -3.10
CA LYS A 44 23.99 2.02 -4.10
C LYS A 44 22.93 1.12 -3.49
N CYS A 45 21.85 0.92 -4.26
CA CYS A 45 20.77 0.02 -3.94
C CYS A 45 21.29 -1.40 -3.76
N PRO A 46 21.01 -2.07 -2.64
CA PRO A 46 21.45 -3.44 -2.43
C PRO A 46 20.71 -4.44 -3.32
N LEU A 47 19.58 -4.06 -3.93
CA LEU A 47 18.77 -4.90 -4.80
C LEU A 47 19.16 -4.75 -6.28
N CYS A 48 19.28 -3.52 -6.79
CA CYS A 48 19.53 -3.25 -8.22
C CYS A 48 20.91 -2.63 -8.52
N ARG A 49 21.70 -2.29 -7.50
CA ARG A 49 23.04 -1.66 -7.61
C ARG A 49 23.08 -0.26 -8.24
N GLU A 50 21.92 0.30 -8.60
CA GLU A 50 21.78 1.71 -9.01
C GLU A 50 22.01 2.66 -7.84
N ASN A 51 22.34 3.91 -8.13
CA ASN A 51 22.44 4.94 -7.09
C ASN A 51 21.05 5.21 -6.49
N ILE A 52 21.01 5.30 -5.16
CA ILE A 52 19.84 5.74 -4.42
C ILE A 52 19.93 7.26 -4.31
N PRO A 53 18.88 8.01 -4.73
CA PRO A 53 18.84 9.45 -4.55
C PRO A 53 18.98 9.81 -3.07
N HIS A 54 19.62 10.94 -2.79
CA HIS A 54 19.63 11.47 -1.43
C HIS A 54 18.19 11.78 -0.98
N SER A 55 17.84 11.52 0.28
CA SER A 55 16.44 11.60 0.76
C SER A 55 15.80 12.98 0.67
N TYR A 56 16.60 14.02 0.41
CA TYR A 56 16.16 15.41 0.25
C TYR A 56 16.29 15.92 -1.20
N ASP A 57 16.80 15.10 -2.13
CA ASP A 57 16.84 15.44 -3.55
C ASP A 57 15.54 15.00 -4.24
N TYR A 58 14.53 15.81 -4.03
CA TYR A 58 13.19 15.58 -4.52
C TYR A 58 13.09 15.58 -6.05
N GLU A 59 13.90 16.38 -6.75
CA GLU A 59 13.90 16.41 -8.21
C GLU A 59 14.57 15.16 -8.80
N GLU A 60 15.64 14.66 -8.20
CA GLU A 60 16.26 13.39 -8.61
C GLU A 60 15.30 12.22 -8.39
N ILE A 61 14.63 12.16 -7.22
CA ILE A 61 13.61 11.14 -6.93
C ILE A 61 12.49 11.20 -7.97
N ARG A 62 11.94 12.40 -8.22
CA ARG A 62 10.86 12.61 -9.19
C ARG A 62 11.28 12.17 -10.59
N SER A 63 12.45 12.58 -11.05
CA SER A 63 13.00 12.23 -12.37
C SER A 63 13.19 10.72 -12.51
N MET A 64 13.73 10.07 -11.47
CA MET A 64 13.94 8.62 -11.44
C MET A 64 12.63 7.85 -11.53
N VAL A 65 11.63 8.20 -10.71
CA VAL A 65 10.31 7.54 -10.74
C VAL A 65 9.61 7.79 -12.07
N LEU A 66 9.69 9.00 -12.63
CA LEU A 66 9.16 9.30 -13.96
C LEU A 66 9.82 8.43 -15.04
N GLY A 67 11.14 8.24 -14.97
CA GLY A 67 11.87 7.36 -15.86
C GLY A 67 11.40 5.89 -15.78
N HIS A 68 11.03 5.41 -14.59
CA HIS A 68 10.47 4.07 -14.41
C HIS A 68 9.02 3.96 -14.89
N SER A 69 8.20 4.98 -14.65
CA SER A 69 6.82 5.04 -15.14
C SER A 69 6.75 5.05 -16.66
N ASN A 70 7.63 5.82 -17.32
CA ASN A 70 7.75 5.83 -18.80
C ASN A 70 8.16 4.46 -19.37
N LYS A 71 8.81 3.61 -18.56
CA LYS A 71 9.14 2.22 -18.92
C LYS A 71 8.01 1.24 -18.58
N GLY A 72 6.84 1.74 -18.16
CA GLY A 72 5.67 0.94 -17.81
C GLY A 72 5.86 0.12 -16.54
N LYS A 73 6.62 0.61 -15.55
CA LYS A 73 6.75 -0.09 -14.26
C LYS A 73 5.56 0.24 -13.36
N ALA A 74 4.76 -0.77 -13.02
CA ALA A 74 3.54 -0.60 -12.22
C ALA A 74 3.76 0.20 -10.94
N TRP A 75 4.71 -0.19 -10.08
CA TRP A 75 5.01 0.55 -8.84
C TRP A 75 5.30 2.04 -9.06
N ALA A 76 5.94 2.39 -10.18
CA ALA A 76 6.28 3.79 -10.48
C ALA A 76 5.07 4.56 -10.99
N GLN A 77 4.21 3.90 -11.79
CA GLN A 77 2.91 4.45 -12.18
C GLN A 77 2.02 4.63 -10.94
N THR A 78 2.02 3.70 -10.00
CA THR A 78 1.32 3.84 -8.71
C THR A 78 1.77 5.10 -7.97
N GLN A 79 3.08 5.25 -7.75
CA GLN A 79 3.61 6.44 -7.05
C GLN A 79 3.26 7.76 -7.77
N ILE A 80 3.36 7.82 -9.10
CA ILE A 80 2.99 9.03 -9.85
C ILE A 80 1.50 9.31 -9.74
N GLY A 81 0.66 8.27 -9.81
CA GLY A 81 -0.77 8.37 -9.61
C GLY A 81 -1.10 9.04 -8.27
N MET A 82 -0.52 8.52 -7.19
CA MET A 82 -0.69 9.06 -5.83
C MET A 82 -0.19 10.51 -5.72
N TRP A 83 0.95 10.85 -6.34
CA TRP A 83 1.45 12.23 -6.34
C TRP A 83 0.48 13.21 -7.01
N TYR A 84 -0.17 12.82 -8.12
CA TYR A 84 -1.22 13.63 -8.75
C TYR A 84 -2.49 13.74 -7.92
N LEU A 85 -2.80 12.73 -7.09
CA LEU A 85 -3.92 12.76 -6.13
C LEU A 85 -3.59 13.54 -4.85
N GLY A 86 -2.36 14.05 -4.70
CA GLY A 86 -1.93 14.76 -3.51
C GLY A 86 -1.73 13.86 -2.29
N GLU A 87 -1.64 12.55 -2.51
CA GLU A 87 -1.39 11.54 -1.49
C GLU A 87 0.14 11.32 -1.34
N GLU A 88 0.60 11.12 -0.10
CA GLU A 88 2.01 10.92 0.29
C GLU A 88 3.00 12.12 0.21
N SER A 89 4.24 11.84 0.65
CA SER A 89 5.43 12.69 0.58
C SER A 89 5.88 12.87 -0.87
N GLY A 90 5.17 13.72 -1.62
CA GLY A 90 5.42 13.98 -3.04
C GLY A 90 4.37 14.89 -3.70
N SER A 91 3.34 15.31 -2.96
CA SER A 91 2.29 16.23 -3.40
C SER A 91 2.76 17.59 -3.93
N ASN A 92 4.03 17.95 -3.72
CA ASN A 92 4.64 19.15 -4.30
C ASN A 92 5.23 18.93 -5.70
N PHE A 93 5.35 17.69 -6.19
CA PHE A 93 5.96 17.40 -7.50
C PHE A 93 5.03 17.72 -8.66
N PHE A 94 3.73 17.58 -8.46
CA PHE A 94 2.70 17.80 -9.46
C PHE A 94 1.55 18.58 -8.82
N ALA A 95 0.95 19.49 -9.59
CA ALA A 95 -0.33 20.05 -9.19
C ALA A 95 -1.37 18.93 -9.16
N PHE A 96 -2.29 19.01 -8.19
CA PHE A 96 -3.38 18.05 -8.07
C PHE A 96 -4.13 17.94 -9.41
N ASP A 97 -4.24 16.72 -9.92
CA ASP A 97 -4.92 16.40 -11.18
C ASP A 97 -5.48 14.98 -11.05
N GLU A 98 -6.75 14.91 -10.64
CA GLU A 98 -7.42 13.65 -10.34
C GLU A 98 -7.50 12.73 -11.55
N GLU A 99 -7.75 13.27 -12.74
CA GLU A 99 -7.89 12.48 -13.96
C GLU A 99 -6.55 11.83 -14.34
N LYS A 100 -5.46 12.60 -14.31
CA LYS A 100 -4.11 12.04 -14.54
C LYS A 100 -3.74 11.01 -13.47
N GLY A 101 -4.03 11.31 -12.21
CA GLY A 101 -3.77 10.40 -11.09
C GLY A 101 -4.43 9.04 -11.32
N LEU A 102 -5.73 9.04 -11.58
CA LEU A 102 -6.50 7.82 -11.86
C LEU A 102 -6.04 7.11 -13.14
N GLN A 103 -5.57 7.85 -14.15
CA GLN A 103 -5.03 7.23 -15.37
C GLN A 103 -3.77 6.42 -15.08
N PHE A 104 -2.83 6.97 -14.29
CA PHE A 104 -1.62 6.23 -13.90
C PHE A 104 -1.93 5.05 -12.97
N LEU A 105 -2.82 5.24 -12.00
CA LEU A 105 -3.28 4.16 -11.12
C LEU A 105 -3.93 3.04 -11.93
N LYS A 106 -4.76 3.37 -12.92
CA LYS A 106 -5.36 2.37 -13.81
C LYS A 106 -4.30 1.58 -14.56
N GLN A 107 -3.27 2.23 -15.12
CA GLN A 107 -2.18 1.54 -15.81
C GLN A 107 -1.43 0.55 -14.89
N ALA A 108 -1.23 0.91 -13.63
CA ALA A 108 -0.61 0.03 -12.63
C ALA A 108 -1.56 -1.11 -12.19
N ALA A 109 -2.84 -0.80 -11.99
CA ALA A 109 -3.88 -1.77 -11.67
C ALA A 109 -4.07 -2.82 -12.79
N ASP A 110 -3.98 -2.41 -14.05
CA ASP A 110 -4.02 -3.31 -15.21
C ASP A 110 -2.83 -4.31 -15.22
N GLN A 111 -1.75 -3.99 -14.51
CA GLN A 111 -0.59 -4.87 -14.27
C GLN A 111 -0.70 -5.67 -12.97
N ARG A 112 -1.86 -5.64 -12.31
CA ARG A 112 -2.13 -6.27 -11.00
C ARG A 112 -1.25 -5.74 -9.88
N ASP A 113 -0.93 -4.45 -9.90
CA ASP A 113 -0.32 -3.78 -8.74
C ASP A 113 -1.35 -3.61 -7.63
N SER A 114 -1.11 -4.25 -6.49
CA SER A 114 -2.07 -4.31 -5.40
C SER A 114 -2.25 -2.99 -4.67
N ASP A 115 -1.18 -2.17 -4.61
CA ASP A 115 -1.23 -0.82 -4.06
C ASP A 115 -2.14 0.06 -4.96
N ALA A 116 -1.94 0.04 -6.28
CA ALA A 116 -2.78 0.78 -7.23
C ALA A 116 -4.24 0.32 -7.23
N LEU A 117 -4.51 -0.98 -7.10
CA LEU A 117 -5.88 -1.50 -7.01
C LEU A 117 -6.59 -1.00 -5.74
N LEU A 118 -5.88 -0.89 -4.61
CA LEU A 118 -6.45 -0.26 -3.41
C LEU A 118 -6.77 1.21 -3.67
N GLU A 119 -5.85 1.98 -4.24
CA GLU A 119 -6.10 3.41 -4.49
C GLU A 119 -7.24 3.63 -5.49
N MET A 120 -7.35 2.78 -6.51
CA MET A 120 -8.50 2.76 -7.42
C MET A 120 -9.80 2.47 -6.68
N ALA A 121 -9.82 1.55 -5.70
CA ALA A 121 -10.99 1.33 -4.87
C ALA A 121 -11.32 2.60 -4.07
N LEU A 122 -10.35 3.18 -3.37
CA LEU A 122 -10.54 4.37 -2.53
C LEU A 122 -11.08 5.58 -3.31
N ALA A 123 -10.69 5.73 -4.58
CA ALA A 123 -11.24 6.75 -5.48
C ALA A 123 -12.74 6.61 -5.77
N TYR A 124 -13.31 5.41 -5.63
CA TYR A 124 -14.74 5.12 -5.77
C TYR A 124 -15.43 4.88 -4.42
N SER A 125 -14.75 5.15 -3.29
CA SER A 125 -15.33 4.93 -1.96
C SER A 125 -16.47 5.91 -1.65
N GLU A 126 -17.29 5.55 -0.67
CA GLU A 126 -18.43 6.35 -0.17
C GLU A 126 -18.03 7.76 0.30
N LYS A 127 -16.74 7.97 0.58
CA LYS A 127 -16.19 9.26 1.04
C LYS A 127 -15.92 10.23 -0.10
N THR A 128 -16.10 9.81 -1.35
CA THR A 128 -15.77 10.59 -2.56
C THR A 128 -17.04 11.05 -3.28
N LEU A 129 -16.92 12.12 -4.07
CA LEU A 129 -17.99 12.57 -4.97
C LEU A 129 -18.25 11.60 -6.14
N LYS A 130 -17.35 10.62 -6.34
CA LYS A 130 -17.41 9.63 -7.41
C LYS A 130 -17.83 8.25 -6.90
N TRP A 131 -18.43 8.18 -5.71
CA TRP A 131 -18.85 6.92 -5.10
C TRP A 131 -19.56 6.00 -6.11
N ASP A 132 -19.03 4.78 -6.23
CA ASP A 132 -19.55 3.71 -7.07
C ASP A 132 -19.26 2.40 -6.35
N GLU A 133 -20.26 1.87 -5.64
CA GLU A 133 -20.13 0.66 -4.83
C GLU A 133 -19.62 -0.53 -5.64
N SER A 134 -20.08 -0.68 -6.88
CA SER A 134 -19.67 -1.80 -7.73
C SER A 134 -18.19 -1.73 -8.08
N LYS A 135 -17.69 -0.55 -8.44
CA LYS A 135 -16.25 -0.35 -8.70
C LYS A 135 -15.42 -0.45 -7.43
N TYR A 136 -15.89 0.13 -6.33
CA TYR A 136 -15.25 0.01 -5.02
C TYR A 136 -15.04 -1.46 -4.65
N MET A 137 -16.11 -2.26 -4.64
CA MET A 137 -16.03 -3.68 -4.29
C MET A 137 -15.20 -4.50 -5.28
N TYR A 138 -15.27 -4.17 -6.58
CA TYR A 138 -14.46 -4.83 -7.61
C TYR A 138 -12.96 -4.65 -7.37
N TYR A 139 -12.48 -3.41 -7.32
CA TYR A 139 -11.05 -3.13 -7.14
C TYR A 139 -10.54 -3.60 -5.78
N LEU A 140 -11.39 -3.47 -4.75
CA LEU A 140 -11.05 -3.86 -3.40
C LEU A 140 -10.86 -5.37 -3.28
N LYS A 141 -11.73 -6.15 -3.92
CA LYS A 141 -11.60 -7.60 -3.97
C LYS A 141 -10.34 -8.02 -4.72
N GLU A 142 -10.07 -7.41 -5.88
CA GLU A 142 -8.85 -7.69 -6.65
C GLU A 142 -7.58 -7.42 -5.84
N ALA A 143 -7.51 -6.30 -5.12
CA ALA A 143 -6.38 -5.98 -4.24
C ALA A 143 -6.27 -6.96 -3.04
N ALA A 144 -7.40 -7.35 -2.45
CA ALA A 144 -7.43 -8.28 -1.32
C ALA A 144 -6.99 -9.70 -1.72
N ASP A 145 -7.39 -10.16 -2.91
CA ASP A 145 -7.01 -11.45 -3.50
C ASP A 145 -5.50 -11.50 -3.83
N LEU A 146 -4.88 -10.36 -4.11
CA LEU A 146 -3.43 -10.21 -4.24
C LEU A 146 -2.70 -10.10 -2.90
N GLY A 147 -3.43 -10.12 -1.78
CA GLY A 147 -2.87 -10.12 -0.45
C GLY A 147 -2.69 -8.73 0.18
N HIS A 148 -3.20 -7.65 -0.42
CA HIS A 148 -2.98 -6.31 0.13
C HIS A 148 -3.68 -6.15 1.50
N PRO A 149 -2.95 -5.88 2.60
CA PRO A 149 -3.52 -5.85 3.94
C PRO A 149 -4.57 -4.75 4.13
N GLY A 150 -4.33 -3.57 3.56
CA GLY A 150 -5.31 -2.47 3.54
C GLY A 150 -6.61 -2.86 2.82
N ALA A 151 -6.53 -3.50 1.65
CA ALA A 151 -7.70 -3.94 0.92
C ALA A 151 -8.47 -5.04 1.65
N GLN A 152 -7.78 -6.02 2.24
CA GLN A 152 -8.40 -7.04 3.09
C GLN A 152 -9.11 -6.41 4.29
N ARG A 153 -8.51 -5.41 4.94
CA ARG A 153 -9.15 -4.67 6.03
C ARG A 153 -10.45 -4.01 5.55
N GLU A 154 -10.36 -3.17 4.52
CA GLU A 154 -11.53 -2.44 3.99
C GLU A 154 -12.63 -3.42 3.51
N LEU A 155 -12.26 -4.54 2.89
CA LEU A 155 -13.23 -5.54 2.44
C LEU A 155 -13.91 -6.22 3.63
N GLY A 156 -13.15 -6.54 4.68
CA GLY A 156 -13.71 -7.03 5.94
C GLY A 156 -14.69 -6.04 6.58
N LEU A 157 -14.37 -4.73 6.54
CA LEU A 157 -15.26 -3.67 7.03
C LEU A 157 -16.50 -3.51 6.15
N ALA A 158 -16.40 -3.65 4.83
CA ALA A 158 -17.54 -3.61 3.92
C ALA A 158 -18.54 -4.76 4.21
N TYR A 159 -18.06 -5.91 4.65
CA TYR A 159 -18.91 -7.03 5.10
C TYR A 159 -19.44 -6.87 6.54
N GLU A 160 -19.11 -5.81 7.29
CA GLU A 160 -19.55 -5.65 8.68
C GLU A 160 -21.05 -5.43 8.84
N SER A 161 -21.66 -4.71 7.90
CA SER A 161 -23.11 -4.51 7.85
C SER A 161 -23.86 -5.69 7.21
N SER A 162 -23.13 -6.64 6.64
CA SER A 162 -23.70 -7.85 6.05
C SER A 162 -23.92 -8.92 7.13
N ASN A 163 -24.88 -9.81 6.91
CA ASN A 163 -25.03 -11.03 7.71
C ASN A 163 -23.97 -12.11 7.37
N ASP A 164 -22.93 -11.77 6.60
CA ASP A 164 -21.83 -12.68 6.25
C ASP A 164 -20.62 -12.49 7.18
N GLU A 165 -20.82 -12.87 8.44
CA GLU A 165 -19.81 -12.81 9.49
C GLU A 165 -18.56 -13.64 9.15
N LYS A 166 -18.74 -14.76 8.44
CA LYS A 166 -17.63 -15.64 8.05
C LYS A 166 -16.68 -14.92 7.09
N THR A 167 -17.22 -14.26 6.07
CA THR A 167 -16.41 -13.52 5.09
C THR A 167 -15.75 -12.31 5.73
N ARG A 168 -16.47 -11.57 6.59
CA ARG A 168 -15.90 -10.48 7.41
C ARG A 168 -14.68 -10.95 8.20
N LEU A 169 -14.84 -11.99 9.03
CA LEU A 169 -13.77 -12.49 9.90
C LEU A 169 -12.60 -13.05 9.09
N HIS A 170 -12.87 -13.68 7.96
CA HIS A 170 -11.83 -14.17 7.07
C HIS A 170 -10.88 -13.04 6.64
N TYR A 171 -11.41 -11.97 6.04
CA TYR A 171 -10.57 -10.86 5.55
C TYR A 171 -9.92 -10.05 6.67
N ILE A 172 -10.65 -9.79 7.77
CA ILE A 172 -10.08 -9.12 8.95
C ILE A 172 -8.93 -9.95 9.53
N THR A 173 -9.05 -11.28 9.60
CA THR A 173 -7.98 -12.15 10.10
C THR A 173 -6.77 -12.14 9.17
N LEU A 174 -6.97 -12.15 7.85
CA LEU A 174 -5.88 -12.03 6.88
C LEU A 174 -5.11 -10.71 7.07
N ALA A 175 -5.81 -9.58 7.14
CA ALA A 175 -5.19 -8.27 7.36
C ALA A 175 -4.44 -8.20 8.71
N ALA A 176 -5.05 -8.74 9.78
CA ALA A 176 -4.44 -8.80 11.11
C ALA A 176 -3.16 -9.67 11.13
N SER A 177 -3.15 -10.80 10.40
CA SER A 177 -1.98 -11.67 10.29
C SER A 177 -0.78 -11.01 9.60
N GLN A 178 -1.05 -10.03 8.75
CA GLN A 178 -0.06 -9.17 8.08
C GLN A 178 0.24 -7.89 8.87
N GLY A 179 -0.33 -7.79 10.08
CA GLY A 179 0.01 -6.75 11.01
C GLY A 179 -0.73 -5.42 10.83
N ASP A 180 -1.86 -5.41 10.11
CA ASP A 180 -2.73 -4.24 10.03
C ASP A 180 -3.32 -3.93 11.42
N ALA A 181 -2.98 -2.75 11.95
CA ALA A 181 -3.33 -2.37 13.31
C ALA A 181 -4.85 -2.24 13.54
N VAL A 182 -5.57 -1.77 12.53
CA VAL A 182 -7.03 -1.61 12.59
C VAL A 182 -7.68 -2.99 12.58
N ALA A 183 -7.23 -3.89 11.71
CA ALA A 183 -7.71 -5.26 11.67
C ALA A 183 -7.42 -6.03 12.96
N CYS A 184 -6.23 -5.89 13.54
CA CYS A 184 -5.90 -6.45 14.86
C CYS A 184 -6.85 -5.94 15.95
N TYR A 185 -7.15 -4.63 15.97
CA TYR A 185 -8.10 -4.05 16.91
C TYR A 185 -9.52 -4.59 16.70
N THR A 186 -9.99 -4.63 15.46
CA THR A 186 -11.33 -5.15 15.11
C THR A 186 -11.48 -6.62 15.51
N LEU A 187 -10.46 -7.44 15.29
CA LEU A 187 -10.46 -8.85 15.67
C LEU A 187 -10.44 -9.03 17.19
N GLY A 188 -9.65 -8.21 17.91
CA GLY A 188 -9.63 -8.22 19.38
C GLY A 188 -10.97 -7.80 19.98
N ALA A 189 -11.59 -6.74 19.44
CA ALA A 189 -12.92 -6.29 19.86
C ALA A 189 -13.99 -7.37 19.61
N TYR A 190 -13.89 -8.11 18.50
CA TYR A 190 -14.79 -9.22 18.20
C TYR A 190 -14.70 -10.34 19.25
N PHE A 191 -13.50 -10.83 19.59
CA PHE A 191 -13.34 -11.90 20.57
C PHE A 191 -13.69 -11.48 22.00
N MET A 192 -13.35 -10.25 22.41
CA MET A 192 -13.75 -9.75 23.74
C MET A 192 -15.27 -9.65 23.88
N CYS A 193 -15.99 -9.23 22.82
CA CYS A 193 -17.45 -9.20 22.82
C CYS A 193 -18.07 -10.61 22.81
N ALA A 194 -17.48 -11.54 22.05
CA ALA A 194 -17.93 -12.94 22.01
C ALA A 194 -17.78 -13.63 23.38
N GLU A 195 -16.69 -13.39 24.09
CA GLU A 195 -16.47 -13.88 25.46
C GLU A 195 -17.42 -13.23 26.48
N CYS A 196 -17.90 -12.02 26.23
CA CYS A 196 -18.92 -11.35 27.06
C CYS A 196 -20.35 -11.87 26.83
N GLY A 197 -20.59 -12.80 25.89
CA GLY A 197 -21.89 -13.43 25.67
C GLY A 197 -22.97 -12.53 25.04
N LEU A 198 -22.61 -11.34 24.56
CA LEU A 198 -23.51 -10.47 23.82
C LEU A 198 -23.39 -10.79 22.32
N THR A 199 -23.90 -11.96 21.92
CA THR A 199 -24.21 -12.18 20.50
C THR A 199 -25.23 -11.11 20.11
N LYS A 200 -24.91 -10.26 19.13
CA LYS A 200 -25.88 -9.36 18.53
C LYS A 200 -27.02 -10.22 17.98
N SER A 201 -28.15 -10.22 18.68
CA SER A 201 -29.42 -10.80 18.30
C SER A 201 -30.06 -10.02 17.17
#